data_AF-A0A5Q0P0L5-F1
#
_entry.id   AF-A0A5Q0P0L5-F1
#
_cell.length_a   1.000
_cell.length_b   1.000
_cell.length_c   1.000
_cell.angle_alpha   90.00
_cell.angle_beta   90.00
_cell.angle_gamma   90.00
#
_symmetry.space_group_name_H-M   'P 1'
#
loop_
_entity.id
_entity.type
_entity.pdbx_description
1 polymer ?
#
loop_
_entity_poly.entity_id
_entity_poly.type
_entity_poly.pdbx_seq_one_letter_code
_entity_poly.pdbx_strand_id
1 'polypeptide(L)'
;MASMNQDRFLRIKDLANYPAKPATQHIYKSGINKGQVKTLNSRPASKGLIGVSDKTIWTWVKRGEFPAPVKLSPSVTVWRLSEVQAWMASKGLEVSQ
;
A
#
# COMPACT_ATOMS: atom_id res chain seq x y z
N MET A 1 -6.17 25.06 22.44
CA MET A 1 -4.74 24.68 22.54
C MET A 1 -4.64 23.16 22.48
N ALA A 2 -3.68 22.65 21.70
CA ALA A 2 -3.38 21.25 21.40
C ALA A 2 -4.48 20.45 20.67
N SER A 3 -4.57 20.65 19.36
CA SER A 3 -5.14 19.63 18.48
C SER A 3 -4.27 18.38 18.65
N MET A 4 -4.85 17.32 19.20
CA MET A 4 -4.21 16.04 19.42
C MET A 4 -3.73 15.52 18.06
N ASN A 5 -2.41 15.64 17.81
CA ASN A 5 -1.77 15.00 16.67
C ASN A 5 -1.94 13.50 16.83
N GLN A 6 -3.02 12.96 16.26
CA GLN A 6 -3.17 11.54 16.01
C GLN A 6 -2.09 11.20 14.99
N ASP A 7 -0.90 10.85 15.48
CA ASP A 7 0.22 10.42 14.65
C ASP A 7 -0.22 9.11 13.98
N ARG A 8 -0.86 9.27 12.81
CA ARG A 8 -1.47 8.16 12.09
C ARG A 8 -0.33 7.35 11.49
N PHE A 9 -0.25 6.09 11.91
CA PHE A 9 0.69 5.15 11.34
C PHE A 9 0.17 4.66 9.99
N LEU A 10 0.95 4.89 8.94
CA LEU A 10 0.68 4.42 7.59
C LEU A 10 1.39 3.08 7.37
N ARG A 11 0.70 2.14 6.72
CA ARG A 11 1.35 0.93 6.21
C ARG A 11 1.72 1.12 4.76
N ILE A 12 2.53 0.20 4.25
CA ILE A 12 2.88 0.16 2.81
C ILE A 12 1.62 0.18 1.92
N LYS A 13 0.51 -0.38 2.41
CA LYS A 13 -0.78 -0.41 1.69
C LYS A 13 -1.43 0.96 1.53
N ASP A 14 -1.21 1.88 2.46
CA ASP A 14 -1.71 3.26 2.42
C ASP A 14 -0.79 4.17 1.58
N LEU A 15 0.49 3.80 1.48
CA LEU A 15 1.51 4.56 0.76
C LEU A 15 1.59 4.20 -0.73
N ALA A 16 1.51 2.91 -1.04
CA ALA A 16 1.74 2.38 -2.37
C ALA A 16 0.46 2.33 -3.23
N ASN A 17 0.64 2.53 -4.53
CA ASN A 17 -0.37 2.30 -5.55
C ASN A 17 -0.44 0.82 -5.92
N TYR A 18 -1.60 0.20 -5.74
CA TYR A 18 -1.87 -1.16 -6.16
C TYR A 18 -2.85 -1.15 -7.32
N PRO A 19 -2.43 -1.52 -8.55
CA PRO A 19 -3.37 -1.64 -9.66
C PRO A 19 -4.38 -2.75 -9.38
N ALA A 20 -5.61 -2.56 -9.89
CA ALA A 20 -6.64 -3.59 -9.83
C ALA A 20 -6.10 -4.89 -10.44
N LYS A 21 -6.21 -5.99 -9.71
CA LYS A 21 -5.91 -7.31 -10.25
C LYS A 21 -7.25 -8.00 -10.50
N PRO A 22 -7.62 -8.27 -11.76
CA PRO A 22 -8.84 -9.00 -12.04
C PRO A 22 -8.75 -10.40 -11.43
N ALA A 23 -9.88 -10.89 -10.94
CA ALA A 23 -9.94 -12.21 -10.36
C ALA A 23 -9.57 -13.28 -11.39
N THR A 24 -8.72 -14.24 -11.00
CA THR A 24 -8.48 -15.41 -11.83
C THR A 24 -9.67 -16.34 -11.67
N GLN A 25 -10.38 -16.58 -12.78
CA GLN A 25 -11.52 -17.48 -12.85
C GLN A 25 -11.00 -18.88 -13.17
N HIS A 26 -11.19 -19.84 -12.26
CA HIS A 26 -10.92 -21.24 -12.56
C HIS A 26 -12.22 -21.93 -12.96
N ILE A 27 -12.28 -22.35 -14.23
CA ILE A 27 -13.44 -23.05 -14.82
C ILE A 27 -13.19 -24.55 -14.74
N TYR A 28 -14.04 -25.26 -14.00
CA TYR A 28 -13.96 -26.71 -13.92
C TYR A 28 -14.52 -27.35 -15.19
N LYS A 29 -13.67 -28.12 -15.89
CA LYS A 29 -13.97 -28.67 -17.23
C LYS A 29 -14.65 -30.05 -17.20
N SER A 30 -14.66 -30.74 -16.05
CA SER A 30 -15.19 -32.11 -15.93
C SER A 30 -15.71 -32.43 -14.52
N GLY A 31 -16.56 -33.46 -14.41
CA GLY A 31 -17.18 -33.94 -13.17
C GLY A 31 -18.50 -33.24 -12.80
N ILE A 32 -18.99 -33.49 -11.57
CA ILE A 32 -20.24 -32.93 -11.02
C ILE A 32 -20.22 -31.39 -10.98
N ASN A 33 -19.02 -30.80 -10.92
CA ASN A 33 -18.80 -29.34 -10.88
C ASN A 33 -18.51 -28.73 -12.27
N LYS A 34 -18.70 -29.48 -13.36
CA LYS A 34 -18.49 -28.99 -14.74
C LYS A 34 -19.32 -27.73 -14.97
N GLY A 35 -18.66 -26.62 -15.28
CA GLY A 35 -19.29 -25.31 -15.49
C GLY A 35 -19.30 -24.38 -14.27
N GLN A 36 -18.88 -24.84 -13.09
CA GLN A 36 -18.66 -23.93 -11.96
C GLN A 36 -17.41 -23.08 -12.18
N VAL A 37 -17.51 -21.80 -11.83
CA VAL A 37 -16.41 -20.85 -11.88
C VAL A 37 -16.02 -20.48 -10.45
N LYS A 38 -14.80 -20.80 -10.06
CA LYS A 38 -14.24 -20.35 -8.77
C LYS A 38 -13.44 -19.07 -9.00
N THR A 39 -13.95 -17.98 -8.46
CA THR A 39 -13.29 -16.66 -8.46
C THR A 39 -12.22 -16.64 -7.38
N LEU A 40 -10.95 -16.50 -7.76
CA LEU A 40 -9.82 -16.46 -6.83
C LEU A 40 -9.12 -15.09 -6.85
N ASN A 41 -8.80 -14.59 -5.64
CA ASN A 41 -7.90 -13.47 -5.35
C ASN A 41 -8.17 -12.12 -6.06
N SER A 42 -9.45 -11.72 -6.17
CA SER A 42 -9.80 -10.35 -6.62
C SER A 42 -9.27 -9.29 -5.64
N ARG A 43 -8.59 -8.24 -6.13
CA ARG A 43 -8.25 -7.06 -5.32
C ARG A 43 -8.61 -5.77 -6.08
N PRO A 44 -9.34 -4.83 -5.46
CA PRO A 44 -9.65 -3.53 -6.07
C PRO A 44 -8.39 -2.67 -6.21
N ALA A 45 -8.42 -1.69 -7.12
CA ALA A 45 -7.35 -0.69 -7.21
C ALA A 45 -7.34 0.16 -5.94
N SER A 46 -6.16 0.40 -5.39
CA SER A 46 -5.96 1.29 -4.24
C SER A 46 -4.91 2.32 -4.60
N LYS A 47 -5.32 3.59 -4.66
CA LYS A 47 -4.42 4.72 -4.92
C LYS A 47 -3.78 5.13 -3.60
N GLY A 48 -2.53 4.73 -3.39
CA GLY A 48 -1.74 5.16 -2.23
C GLY A 48 -1.29 6.60 -2.35
N LEU A 49 -0.94 7.21 -1.21
CA LEU A 49 -0.54 8.62 -1.09
C LEU A 49 0.56 9.03 -2.08
N ILE A 50 1.53 8.15 -2.35
CA ILE A 50 2.74 8.50 -3.12
C ILE A 50 2.64 8.03 -4.59
N GLY A 51 1.55 7.35 -4.98
CA GLY A 51 1.31 6.95 -6.37
C GLY A 51 2.30 5.91 -6.94
N VAL A 52 3.26 5.43 -6.16
CA VAL A 52 4.30 4.48 -6.58
C VAL A 52 4.03 3.07 -6.05
N SER A 53 4.61 2.06 -6.69
CA SER A 53 4.52 0.67 -6.23
C SER A 53 5.25 0.43 -4.90
N ASP A 54 4.85 -0.62 -4.16
CA ASP A 54 5.44 -0.98 -2.87
C ASP A 54 6.96 -1.19 -2.94
N LYS A 55 7.42 -1.83 -4.03
CA LYS A 55 8.84 -2.13 -4.27
C LYS A 55 9.68 -0.85 -4.41
N THR A 56 9.10 0.21 -4.98
CA THR A 56 9.76 1.50 -5.13
C THR A 56 9.99 2.16 -3.78
N ILE A 57 8.99 2.14 -2.90
CA ILE A 57 9.11 2.68 -1.53
C ILE A 57 10.19 1.93 -0.76
N TRP A 58 10.20 0.60 -0.79
CA TRP A 58 11.26 -0.19 -0.15
C TRP A 58 12.64 0.09 -0.73
N THR A 59 12.73 0.38 -2.02
CA THR A 59 13.99 0.77 -2.66
C THR A 59 14.47 2.12 -2.12
N TRP A 60 13.58 3.10 -1.93
CA TRP A 60 13.94 4.38 -1.33
C TRP A 60 14.30 4.25 0.16
N VAL A 61 13.60 3.41 0.91
CA VAL A 61 13.96 3.08 2.30
C VAL A 61 15.36 2.47 2.35
N LYS A 62 15.67 1.51 1.47
CA LYS A 62 17.01 0.91 1.39
C LYS A 62 18.09 1.91 0.98
N ARG A 63 17.74 2.92 0.18
CA ARG A 63 18.62 4.02 -0.22
C ARG A 63 18.77 5.10 0.86
N GLY A 64 17.96 5.07 1.93
CA GLY A 64 17.92 6.13 2.95
C GLY A 64 17.24 7.42 2.48
N GLU A 65 16.58 7.38 1.33
CA GLU A 65 15.87 8.54 0.76
C GLU A 65 14.49 8.72 1.38
N PHE A 66 13.87 7.66 1.94
CA PHE A 66 12.52 7.66 2.51
C PHE A 66 12.57 7.57 4.04
N PRO A 67 11.57 8.10 4.78
CA PRO A 67 11.53 8.02 6.24
C PRO A 67 11.70 6.60 6.77
N ALA A 68 12.32 6.52 7.95
CA ALA A 68 12.71 5.26 8.55
C ALA A 68 11.47 4.40 8.87
N PRO A 69 11.47 3.11 8.48
CA PRO A 69 10.41 2.19 8.84
C PRO A 69 10.40 1.92 10.35
N VAL A 70 9.26 2.15 11.00
CA VAL A 70 9.04 1.81 12.40
C VAL A 70 8.45 0.40 12.48
N LYS A 71 9.14 -0.52 13.16
CA LYS A 71 8.62 -1.87 13.41
C LYS A 71 7.69 -1.84 14.62
N LEU A 72 6.39 -2.05 14.40
CA LEU A 72 5.40 -2.16 15.47
C LEU A 72 5.31 -3.59 16.03
N SER A 73 5.59 -4.58 15.18
CA SER A 73 5.55 -6.02 15.50
C SER A 73 6.50 -6.76 14.54
N PRO A 74 6.96 -7.99 14.84
CA PRO A 74 7.84 -8.77 13.95
C PRO A 74 7.42 -8.83 12.47
N SER A 75 6.13 -8.72 12.16
CA SER A 75 5.61 -8.72 10.77
C SER A 75 5.03 -7.37 10.31
N VAL A 76 4.92 -6.38 11.21
CA VAL A 76 4.23 -5.11 10.92
C VAL A 76 5.23 -3.96 10.92
N THR A 77 5.47 -3.42 9.73
CA THR A 77 6.24 -2.19 9.52
C THR A 77 5.30 -1.04 9.17
N VAL A 78 5.47 0.08 9.84
CA VAL A 78 4.67 1.29 9.69
C VAL A 78 5.56 2.53 9.52
N TRP A 79 4.98 3.60 8.98
CA TRP A 79 5.60 4.91 8.85
C TRP A 79 4.74 5.96 9.54
N ARG A 80 5.36 7.00 10.09
CA ARG A 80 4.64 8.13 10.66
C ARG A 80 4.15 9.04 9.54
N LEU A 81 2.86 9.37 9.54
CA LEU A 81 2.27 10.28 8.57
C LEU A 81 3.01 11.62 8.52
N SER A 82 3.38 12.18 9.68
CA SER A 82 4.13 13.43 9.80
C SER A 82 5.46 13.41 9.04
N GLU A 83 6.22 12.32 9.15
CA GLU A 83 7.51 12.18 8.44
C GLU A 83 7.32 11.95 6.95
N VAL A 84 6.29 11.17 6.56
CA VAL A 84 5.96 10.96 5.15
C VAL A 84 5.53 12.28 4.50
N GLN A 85 4.71 13.09 5.17
CA GLN A 85 4.30 14.40 4.67
C GLN A 85 5.49 15.36 4.53
N ALA A 86 6.39 15.41 5.53
CA ALA A 86 7.60 16.22 5.46
C ALA A 86 8.51 15.79 4.30
N TRP A 87 8.62 14.48 4.07
CA TRP A 87 9.35 13.92 2.94
C TRP A 87 8.71 14.27 1.59
N MET A 88 7.38 14.15 1.47
CA MET A 88 6.65 14.51 0.25
C MET A 88 6.82 16.01 -0.06
N ALA A 89 6.74 16.87 0.96
CA ALA A 89 7.01 18.29 0.82
C ALA A 89 8.45 18.56 0.34
N SER A 90 9.44 17.83 0.88
CA SER A 90 10.84 17.95 0.46
C SER A 90 11.09 17.51 -0.99
N LYS A 91 10.30 16.56 -1.50
CA LYS A 91 10.37 16.09 -2.90
C LYS A 91 9.49 16.90 -3.86
N GLY A 92 8.74 17.91 -3.39
CA GLY A 92 7.81 18.69 -4.21
C GLY A 92 6.60 17.88 -4.69
N LEU A 93 6.29 16.76 -4.01
CA LEU A 93 5.08 15.99 -4.26
C LEU A 93 3.93 16.67 -3.52
N GLU A 94 3.28 17.60 -4.20
CA GLU A 94 2.03 18.20 -3.74
C GLU A 94 0.97 17.10 -3.60
N VAL A 95 0.51 16.90 -2.37
CA VAL A 95 -0.63 16.02 -2.09
C VAL A 95 -1.86 16.74 -2.63
N SER A 96 -2.25 16.45 -3.88
CA SER A 96 -3.53 16.89 -4.41
C SER A 96 -4.63 16.17 -3.60
N GLN A 97 -5.13 16.89 -2.61
CA GLN A 97 -6.17 16.45 -1.68
C GLN A 97 -7.52 16.32 -2.38
#